data_AF-A0ABD5FHN0-F1
#
_entry.id   AF-A0ABD5FHN0-F1
#
_cell.length_a   1.000
_cell.length_b   1.000
_cell.length_c   1.000
_cell.angle_alpha   90.00
_cell.angle_beta   90.00
_cell.angle_gamma   90.00
#
_symmetry.space_group_name_H-M   'P 1'
#
loop_
_entity.id
_entity.type
_entity.pdbx_description
1 polymer ?
#
loop_
_entity_poly.entity_id
_entity_poly.type
_entity_poly.pdbx_seq_one_letter_code
_entity_poly.pdbx_strand_id
1 'polypeptide(L)'
;MRSRSIKAPFEDFGEYESANVQEKGSVKVGESYICTPGRPFSGQIRAQVSRIYKNSARVRILSCIEEKDDEIQRNLNDVTVVSLKKIHEVC
;
A
#
# COMPACT_ATOMS: atom_id res chain seq x y z
N MET A 1 -40.24 40.15 -12.42
CA MET A 1 -39.56 39.79 -11.16
C MET A 1 -38.39 38.88 -11.51
N ARG A 2 -37.15 39.35 -11.35
CA ARG A 2 -35.93 38.61 -11.72
C ARG A 2 -35.60 37.63 -10.59
N SER A 3 -35.87 36.35 -10.80
CA SER A 3 -35.42 35.27 -9.92
C SER A 3 -33.89 35.25 -9.92
N ARG A 4 -33.28 35.82 -8.87
CA ARG A 4 -31.84 35.71 -8.62
C ARG A 4 -31.59 34.28 -8.11
N SER A 5 -31.10 33.41 -8.98
CA SER A 5 -30.49 32.16 -8.54
C SER A 5 -29.25 32.48 -7.71
N ILE A 6 -29.38 32.30 -6.40
CA ILE A 6 -28.26 32.38 -5.46
C ILE A 6 -27.46 31.09 -5.68
N LYS A 7 -26.40 31.18 -6.50
CA LYS A 7 -25.43 30.10 -6.65
C LYS A 7 -24.65 30.08 -5.33
N ALA A 8 -24.91 29.08 -4.49
CA ALA A 8 -24.18 28.88 -3.25
C ALA A 8 -22.67 28.76 -3.55
N PRO A 9 -21.79 29.43 -2.81
CA PRO A 9 -20.35 29.21 -2.90
C PRO A 9 -20.03 28.06 -1.95
N PHE A 10 -20.32 26.83 -2.37
CA PHE A 10 -19.65 25.69 -1.76
C PHE A 10 -18.34 25.49 -2.52
N GLU A 11 -17.33 26.23 -2.09
CA GLU A 11 -16.00 25.64 -1.98
C GLU A 11 -16.18 24.41 -1.09
N ASP A 12 -16.00 23.20 -1.61
CA ASP A 12 -15.64 22.09 -0.74
C ASP A 12 -15.01 20.94 -1.52
N PHE A 13 -13.70 20.84 -1.29
CA PHE A 13 -12.78 19.74 -1.56
C PHE A 13 -12.88 19.07 -2.92
N GLY A 14 -11.99 19.54 -3.81
CA GLY A 14 -11.57 18.77 -4.96
C GLY A 14 -11.40 17.31 -4.57
N GLU A 15 -11.97 16.44 -5.39
CA GLU A 15 -11.63 15.02 -5.43
C GLU A 15 -10.15 14.93 -5.12
N TYR A 16 -9.82 14.40 -3.94
CA TYR A 16 -8.52 13.82 -3.81
C TYR A 16 -8.59 12.67 -4.81
N GLU A 17 -8.16 12.95 -6.04
CA GLU A 17 -7.58 11.94 -6.89
C GLU A 17 -6.51 11.33 -5.99
N SER A 18 -6.91 10.31 -5.25
CA SER A 18 -6.04 9.24 -4.84
C SER A 18 -5.49 8.78 -6.16
N ALA A 19 -4.40 9.41 -6.61
CA ALA A 19 -3.60 8.94 -7.72
C ALA A 19 -3.32 7.50 -7.36
N ASN A 20 -4.14 6.60 -7.91
CA ASN A 20 -4.10 5.20 -7.59
C ASN A 20 -2.92 4.74 -8.42
N VAL A 21 -1.73 4.91 -7.84
CA VAL A 21 -0.48 4.54 -8.47
C VAL A 21 -0.56 3.03 -8.60
N GLN A 22 -1.07 2.58 -9.75
CA GLN A 22 -1.26 1.17 -10.07
C GLN A 22 0.09 0.47 -10.25
N GLU A 23 1.11 1.23 -10.63
CA GLU A 23 2.47 0.75 -10.83
C GLU A 23 3.48 1.85 -10.54
N LYS A 24 4.63 1.45 -9.97
CA LYS A 24 5.74 2.35 -9.73
C LYS A 24 7.06 1.61 -9.89
N GLY A 25 7.74 1.91 -10.99
CA GLY A 25 8.92 1.15 -11.39
C GLY A 25 8.53 -0.30 -11.62
N SER A 26 9.21 -1.22 -10.94
CA SER A 26 8.97 -2.68 -10.96
C SER A 26 7.82 -3.16 -10.07
N VAL A 27 7.22 -2.28 -9.26
CA VAL A 27 6.21 -2.68 -8.26
C VAL A 27 4.82 -2.36 -8.77
N LYS A 28 3.96 -3.37 -8.88
CA LYS A 28 2.57 -3.25 -9.35
C LYS A 28 1.57 -3.62 -8.27
N VAL A 29 0.47 -2.89 -8.18
CA VAL A 29 -0.65 -3.21 -7.28
C VAL A 29 -1.35 -4.48 -7.78
N GLY A 30 -1.63 -5.39 -6.86
CA GLY A 30 -2.22 -6.70 -7.15
C GLY A 30 -1.19 -7.82 -7.34
N GLU A 31 0.07 -7.47 -7.63
CA GLU A 31 1.14 -8.44 -7.80
C GLU A 31 1.76 -8.85 -6.45
N SER A 32 2.31 -10.06 -6.43
CA SER A 32 2.97 -10.64 -5.25
C SER A 32 4.48 -10.56 -5.37
N TYR A 33 5.13 -10.02 -4.34
CA TYR A 33 6.56 -9.79 -4.29
C TYR A 33 7.19 -10.41 -3.05
N ILE A 34 8.48 -10.71 -3.12
CA ILE A 34 9.26 -11.06 -1.94
C ILE A 34 9.76 -9.74 -1.33
N CYS A 35 9.28 -9.47 -0.12
CA CYS A 35 9.59 -8.24 0.59
C CYS A 35 10.47 -8.57 1.78
N THR A 36 11.44 -7.71 2.06
CA THR A 36 12.24 -7.78 3.29
C THR A 36 11.89 -6.58 4.17
N PRO A 37 10.73 -6.59 4.88
CA PRO A 37 10.29 -5.45 5.69
C PRO A 37 11.38 -4.94 6.65
N GLY A 38 12.23 -5.87 7.12
CA GLY A 38 13.14 -5.64 8.23
C GLY A 38 12.35 -5.59 9.54
N ARG A 39 13.02 -5.17 10.63
CA ARG A 39 12.41 -5.19 11.97
C ARG A 39 11.02 -4.53 11.96
N PRO A 40 9.98 -5.19 12.52
CA PRO A 40 10.04 -6.35 13.43
C PRO A 40 10.30 -7.71 12.75
N PHE A 41 10.20 -7.80 11.42
CA PHE A 41 10.41 -9.05 10.71
C PHE A 41 11.90 -9.41 10.60
N SER A 42 12.22 -10.68 10.82
CA SER A 42 13.59 -11.19 10.68
C SER A 42 13.85 -11.77 9.29
N GLY A 43 12.84 -12.40 8.69
CA GLY A 43 12.95 -13.04 7.39
C GLY A 43 12.48 -12.22 6.20
N GLN A 44 12.54 -12.86 5.03
CA GLN A 44 11.81 -12.42 3.85
C GLN A 44 10.38 -12.94 3.94
N ILE A 45 9.43 -12.14 3.46
CA ILE A 45 8.03 -12.51 3.41
C ILE A 45 7.51 -12.38 1.99
N ARG A 46 6.58 -13.25 1.61
CA ARG A 46 5.84 -13.09 0.36
C ARG A 46 4.61 -12.24 0.64
N ALA A 47 4.47 -11.12 -0.05
CA ALA A 47 3.38 -10.20 0.17
C ALA A 47 2.83 -9.63 -1.14
N GLN A 48 1.51 -9.46 -1.21
CA GLN A 48 0.82 -8.83 -2.33
C GLN A 48 0.70 -7.34 -2.13
N VAL A 49 1.04 -6.54 -3.13
CA VAL A 49 0.93 -5.08 -3.04
C VAL A 49 -0.55 -4.69 -3.13
N SER A 50 -1.07 -4.07 -2.08
CA SER A 50 -2.43 -3.54 -2.05
C SER A 50 -2.49 -2.07 -2.46
N ARG A 51 -1.46 -1.29 -2.10
CA ARG A 51 -1.41 0.14 -2.44
C ARG A 51 0.01 0.65 -2.51
N ILE A 52 0.32 1.47 -3.50
CA ILE A 52 1.65 2.09 -3.62
C ILE A 52 1.58 3.55 -3.16
N TYR A 53 2.57 3.96 -2.38
CA TYR A 53 2.78 5.33 -1.92
C TYR A 53 4.02 5.95 -2.58
N LYS A 54 4.36 7.19 -2.18
CA LYS A 54 5.47 7.95 -2.75
C LYS A 54 6.85 7.30 -2.53
N ASN A 55 7.06 6.54 -1.46
CA ASN A 55 8.34 5.84 -1.20
C ASN A 55 8.17 4.43 -0.57
N SER A 56 6.93 4.00 -0.40
CA SER A 56 6.57 2.79 0.31
C SER A 56 5.39 2.14 -0.39
N ALA A 57 5.12 0.87 -0.11
CA ALA A 57 3.95 0.16 -0.54
C ALA A 57 3.30 -0.52 0.66
N ARG A 58 1.97 -0.40 0.74
CA ARG A 58 1.17 -1.26 1.60
C ARG A 58 1.06 -2.61 0.92
N VAL A 59 1.48 -3.64 1.63
CA VAL A 59 1.44 -5.01 1.16
C VAL A 59 0.65 -5.86 2.15
N ARG A 60 -0.04 -6.87 1.63
CA ARG A 60 -0.72 -7.90 2.39
C ARG A 60 0.18 -9.13 2.41
N ILE A 61 0.56 -9.57 3.60
CA ILE A 61 1.39 -10.74 3.79
C ILE A 61 0.59 -11.97 3.32
N LEU A 62 1.17 -12.75 2.42
CA LEU A 62 0.61 -14.01 1.92
C LEU A 62 1.25 -15.20 2.62
N SER A 63 2.56 -15.14 2.86
CA SER A 63 3.30 -16.20 3.53
C SER A 63 4.56 -15.63 4.16
N CYS A 64 4.85 -16.06 5.38
CA CYS A 64 6.11 -15.83 6.06
C CYS A 64 7.05 -17.03 5.87
N ILE A 65 8.36 -16.79 5.81
CA ILE A 65 9.37 -17.85 5.76
C ILE A 65 9.76 -18.29 7.18
N GLU A 66 9.77 -17.38 8.16
CA GLU A 66 10.04 -17.72 9.56
C GLU A 66 8.76 -17.81 10.40
N GLU A 67 8.76 -18.74 11.35
CA GLU A 67 7.64 -18.93 12.30
C GLU A 67 7.47 -17.73 13.25
N LYS A 68 8.58 -17.04 13.60
CA LYS A 68 8.54 -15.79 14.38
C LYS A 68 7.79 -14.68 13.65
N ASP A 69 7.89 -14.66 12.33
CA ASP A 69 7.20 -13.70 11.49
C ASP A 69 5.69 -14.03 11.39
N ASP A 70 5.27 -15.25 11.70
CA ASP A 70 3.85 -15.66 11.74
C ASP A 70 3.12 -14.99 12.92
N GLU A 71 3.78 -14.88 14.08
CA GLU A 71 3.22 -14.15 15.23
C GLU A 71 3.11 -12.64 14.95
N ILE A 72 4.14 -12.07 14.30
CA ILE A 72 4.14 -10.66 13.88
C ILE A 72 3.06 -10.40 12.84
N GLN A 73 2.89 -11.30 11.87
CA GLN A 73 1.81 -11.30 10.87
C GLN A 73 0.44 -11.24 11.54
N ARG A 74 0.17 -12.14 12.50
CA ARG A 74 -1.11 -12.18 13.22
C ARG A 74 -1.35 -10.89 14.00
N ASN A 75 -0.31 -10.36 14.62
CA ASN A 75 -0.39 -9.10 15.37
C ASN A 75 -0.63 -7.89 14.46
N LEU A 76 -0.14 -7.92 13.22
CA LEU A 76 -0.30 -6.88 12.19
C LEU A 76 -1.51 -7.09 11.27
N ASN A 77 -2.35 -8.10 11.55
CA ASN A 77 -3.54 -8.40 10.76
C ASN A 77 -3.20 -8.70 9.27
N ASP A 78 -2.09 -9.39 9.02
CA ASP A 78 -1.61 -9.78 7.69
C ASP A 78 -1.32 -8.58 6.76
N VAL A 79 -1.14 -7.38 7.30
CA VAL A 79 -0.89 -6.17 6.53
C VAL A 79 0.34 -5.45 7.04
N THR A 80 1.25 -5.11 6.13
CA THR A 80 2.46 -4.37 6.48
C THR A 80 2.77 -3.31 5.44
N VAL A 81 3.62 -2.36 5.80
CA VAL A 81 4.10 -1.31 4.90
C VAL A 81 5.59 -1.52 4.70
N VAL A 82 5.99 -1.71 3.45
CA VAL A 82 7.38 -1.95 3.07
C VAL A 82 7.88 -0.81 2.20
N SER A 83 9.13 -0.44 2.37
CA SER A 83 9.77 0.54 1.48
C SER A 83 10.00 -0.09 0.11
N LEU A 84 9.74 0.64 -0.97
CA LEU A 84 9.91 0.14 -2.35
C LEU A 84 11.34 -0.37 -2.61
N LYS A 85 12.35 0.19 -1.91
CA LYS A 85 13.75 -0.25 -1.97
C LYS A 85 14.01 -1.67 -1.43
N LYS A 86 13.10 -2.21 -0.62
CA LYS A 86 13.22 -3.53 0.03
C LYS A 86 12.28 -4.57 -0.59
N ILE A 87 11.61 -4.21 -1.69
CA ILE A 87 10.78 -5.12 -2.46
C ILE A 87 11.69 -5.71 -3.54
N HIS A 88 11.88 -7.02 -3.48
CA HIS A 88 12.60 -7.76 -4.51
C HIS A 88 11.58 -8.32 -5.50
N GLU A 89 11.74 -7.97 -6.77
CA GLU A 89 10.98 -8.56 -7.86
C GLU A 89 11.31 -10.05 -7.95
N VAL A 90 10.27 -10.88 -7.94
CA VAL A 90 10.41 -12.31 -8.24
C VAL A 90 10.23 -12.40 -9.74
N CYS A 91 11.33 -12.53 -10.47
CA CYS A 91 11.35 -12.68 -11.92
C CYS A 91 10.76 -14.06 -12.30
#